data_AF-A0A955P6H1-F1
#
_entry.id   AF-A0A955P6H1-F1
#
_cell.length_a   1.000
_cell.length_b   1.000
_cell.length_c   1.000
_cell.angle_alpha   90.00
_cell.angle_beta   90.00
_cell.angle_gamma   90.00
#
_symmetry.space_group_name_H-M   'P 1'
#
loop_
_entity.id
_entity.type
_entity.pdbx_description
1 polymer ?
#
loop_
_entity_poly.entity_id
_entity_poly.type
_entity_poly.pdbx_seq_one_letter_code
_entity_poly.pdbx_strand_id
1 'polypeptide(L)'
;DDEMAFMNYYNLLLYEKDPRVREMILLSFHEYWELLESELDPFFNFAHAALCEGESVKSQWGTRDLSPAQDSLDEAVEALKRYPMNLINWKQTNSHRIDIRQLSKLVREEGDAEGKGYRVSGKVLPVDERFLQYWSDDPWELDTGGDGRVLATGMPYLLGYYMGLYHGFIQD
;
A
#
# COMPACT_ATOMS: atom_id res chain seq x y z
N ASP A 1 -8.06 -9.26 -1.84
CA ASP A 1 -7.80 -8.90 -0.43
C ASP A 1 -6.29 -8.82 -0.30
N ASP A 2 -5.78 -7.62 -0.53
CA ASP A 2 -4.36 -7.33 -0.62
C ASP A 2 -3.69 -7.36 0.76
N GLU A 3 -4.39 -6.90 1.80
CA GLU A 3 -3.90 -6.93 3.19
C GLU A 3 -3.60 -8.36 3.64
N MET A 4 -4.54 -9.29 3.43
CA MET A 4 -4.33 -10.70 3.73
C MET A 4 -3.23 -11.34 2.86
N ALA A 5 -3.12 -10.92 1.59
CA ALA A 5 -2.06 -11.41 0.72
C ALA A 5 -0.67 -10.98 1.23
N PHE A 6 -0.49 -9.72 1.61
CA PHE A 6 0.78 -9.22 2.17
C PHE A 6 1.14 -9.90 3.50
N MET A 7 0.17 -10.11 4.39
CA MET A 7 0.40 -10.87 5.62
C MET A 7 0.83 -12.31 5.33
N ASN A 8 0.25 -12.95 4.31
CA ASN A 8 0.63 -14.31 3.91
C ASN A 8 2.03 -14.33 3.27
N TYR A 9 2.35 -13.43 2.35
CA TYR A 9 3.69 -13.31 1.76
C TYR A 9 4.74 -13.11 2.84
N TYR A 10 4.48 -12.20 3.79
CA TYR A 10 5.39 -11.92 4.89
C TYR A 10 5.69 -13.16 5.72
N ASN A 11 4.65 -13.92 6.12
CA ASN A 11 4.83 -15.17 6.85
C ASN A 11 5.52 -16.26 6.03
N LEU A 12 5.11 -16.46 4.78
CA LEU A 12 5.69 -17.47 3.91
C LEU A 12 7.19 -17.25 3.72
N LEU A 13 7.61 -16.01 3.45
CA LEU A 13 9.02 -15.68 3.28
C LEU A 13 9.81 -15.84 4.57
N LEU A 14 9.25 -15.50 5.74
CA LEU A 14 9.94 -15.69 7.01
C LEU A 14 10.20 -17.17 7.36
N TYR A 15 9.29 -18.07 6.97
CA TYR A 15 9.35 -19.48 7.39
C TYR A 15 9.78 -20.46 6.29
N GLU A 16 9.77 -20.05 5.02
CA GLU A 16 10.21 -20.90 3.91
C GLU A 16 11.72 -21.14 3.96
N LYS A 17 12.12 -22.41 3.85
CA LYS A 17 13.50 -22.87 3.97
C LYS A 17 14.05 -23.40 2.66
N ASP A 18 13.19 -23.83 1.73
CA ASP A 18 13.62 -24.25 0.41
C ASP A 18 14.01 -23.00 -0.40
N PRO A 19 15.30 -22.86 -0.79
CA PRO A 19 15.78 -21.69 -1.51
C PRO A 19 15.03 -21.46 -2.83
N ARG A 20 14.61 -22.53 -3.51
CA ARG A 20 13.93 -22.44 -4.79
C ARG A 20 12.51 -21.91 -4.63
N VAL A 21 11.80 -22.38 -3.60
CA VAL A 21 10.44 -21.92 -3.30
C VAL A 21 10.49 -20.48 -2.79
N ARG A 22 11.45 -20.16 -1.91
CA ARG A 22 11.68 -18.80 -1.43
C ARG A 22 11.94 -17.82 -2.59
N GLU A 23 12.80 -18.19 -3.55
CA GLU A 23 13.07 -17.35 -4.73
C GLU A 23 11.80 -17.06 -5.55
N MET A 24 10.95 -18.07 -5.76
CA MET A 24 9.67 -17.89 -6.45
C MET A 24 8.71 -16.96 -5.70
N ILE A 25 8.64 -17.11 -4.37
CA ILE A 25 7.79 -16.26 -3.53
C ILE A 25 8.32 -14.83 -3.51
N LEU A 26 9.64 -14.62 -3.42
CA LEU A 26 10.26 -13.29 -3.45
C LEU A 26 9.91 -12.54 -4.73
N LEU A 27 10.08 -13.19 -5.90
CA LEU A 27 9.74 -12.59 -7.18
C LEU A 27 8.24 -12.24 -7.25
N SER A 28 7.37 -13.19 -6.87
CA SER A 28 5.92 -12.97 -6.86
C SER A 28 5.50 -11.85 -5.92
N PHE A 29 6.16 -11.74 -4.76
CA PHE A 29 5.88 -10.71 -3.78
C PHE A 29 6.31 -9.32 -4.27
N HIS A 30 7.51 -9.21 -4.86
CA HIS A 30 7.99 -7.95 -5.43
C HIS A 30 7.11 -7.48 -6.58
N GLU A 31 6.74 -8.35 -7.53
CA GLU A 31 5.85 -7.98 -8.64
C GLU A 31 4.47 -7.54 -8.15
N TYR A 32 3.97 -8.17 -7.08
CA TYR A 32 2.70 -7.77 -6.48
C TYR A 32 2.81 -6.42 -5.77
N TRP A 33 3.92 -6.17 -5.07
CA TRP A 33 4.19 -4.86 -4.46
C TRP A 33 4.32 -3.75 -5.50
N GLU A 34 4.96 -3.97 -6.66
CA GLU A 34 5.04 -2.97 -7.73
C GLU A 34 3.65 -2.50 -8.23
N LEU A 35 2.64 -3.37 -8.17
CA LEU A 35 1.27 -3.00 -8.53
C LEU A 35 0.63 -2.09 -7.48
N LEU A 36 1.00 -2.25 -6.21
CA LEU A 36 0.38 -1.57 -5.07
C LEU A 36 1.21 -0.42 -4.50
N GLU A 37 2.48 -0.24 -4.93
CA GLU A 37 3.37 0.83 -4.44
C GLU A 37 2.70 2.21 -4.52
N SER A 38 1.93 2.43 -5.58
CA SER A 38 1.21 3.68 -5.82
C SER A 38 0.03 3.96 -4.86
N GLU A 39 -0.34 2.99 -4.02
CA GLU A 39 -1.42 3.06 -3.02
C GLU A 39 -0.98 3.64 -1.67
N LEU A 40 0.34 3.82 -1.49
CA LEU A 40 0.95 4.49 -0.34
C LEU A 40 0.61 3.86 1.01
N ASP A 41 0.50 2.53 1.03
CA ASP A 41 0.29 1.76 2.24
C ASP A 41 1.61 1.56 2.99
N PRO A 42 1.75 2.08 4.23
CA PRO A 42 2.95 1.89 5.03
C PRO A 42 3.24 0.42 5.35
N PHE A 43 2.23 -0.40 5.65
CA PHE A 43 2.44 -1.81 5.96
C PHE A 43 2.99 -2.55 4.75
N PHE A 44 2.48 -2.28 3.55
CA PHE A 44 2.96 -2.93 2.32
C PHE A 44 4.39 -2.57 2.02
N ASN A 45 4.72 -1.27 2.09
CA ASN A 45 6.07 -0.79 1.82
C ASN A 45 7.08 -1.31 2.84
N PHE A 46 6.76 -1.30 4.14
CA PHE A 46 7.66 -1.84 5.15
C PHE A 46 7.80 -3.36 5.07
N ALA A 47 6.72 -4.10 4.78
CA ALA A 47 6.77 -5.56 4.62
C ALA A 47 7.64 -5.97 3.42
N HIS A 48 7.50 -5.26 2.30
CA HIS A 48 8.32 -5.46 1.11
C HIS A 48 9.78 -5.14 1.40
N ALA A 49 10.07 -3.96 1.94
CA ALA A 49 11.43 -3.54 2.26
C ALA A 49 12.13 -4.51 3.22
N ALA A 50 11.44 -4.96 4.27
CA ALA A 50 12.01 -5.86 5.25
C ALA A 50 12.48 -7.22 4.68
N LEU A 51 11.85 -7.69 3.60
CA LEU A 51 12.08 -9.04 3.07
C LEU A 51 12.81 -9.05 1.73
N CYS A 52 12.76 -7.95 0.98
CA CYS A 52 13.33 -7.85 -0.37
C CYS A 52 14.60 -6.98 -0.44
N GLU A 53 14.94 -6.23 0.61
CA GLU A 53 16.18 -5.43 0.66
C GLU A 53 17.42 -6.31 0.44
N GLY A 54 18.19 -6.01 -0.61
CA GLY A 54 19.40 -6.75 -0.98
C GLY A 54 19.17 -8.13 -1.61
N GLU A 55 17.91 -8.53 -1.81
CA GLU A 55 17.56 -9.78 -2.49
C GLU A 55 17.60 -9.58 -4.02
N SER A 56 18.00 -10.62 -4.74
CA SER A 56 17.97 -10.62 -6.20
C SER A 56 17.60 -11.97 -6.75
N VAL A 57 16.88 -11.98 -7.86
CA VAL A 57 16.38 -13.20 -8.51
C VAL A 57 16.99 -13.32 -9.89
N LYS A 58 17.47 -14.52 -10.23
CA LYS A 58 18.08 -14.78 -11.53
C LYS A 58 17.03 -15.35 -12.48
N SER A 59 16.70 -14.60 -13.53
CA SER A 59 15.86 -15.08 -14.63
C SER A 59 16.68 -15.33 -15.89
N GLN A 60 16.04 -15.96 -16.89
CA GLN A 60 16.58 -16.09 -18.24
C GLN A 60 16.84 -14.74 -18.93
N TRP A 61 16.25 -13.64 -18.43
CA TRP A 61 16.40 -12.29 -18.98
C TRP A 61 17.43 -11.45 -18.22
N GLY A 62 18.04 -11.99 -17.16
CA GLY A 62 19.03 -11.30 -16.33
C GLY A 62 18.75 -11.45 -14.83
N THR A 63 19.63 -10.85 -14.03
CA THR A 63 19.44 -10.71 -12.58
C THR A 63 18.58 -9.49 -12.31
N ARG A 64 17.47 -9.68 -11.60
CA ARG A 64 16.58 -8.60 -11.15
C ARG A 64 16.87 -8.31 -9.68
N ASP A 65 17.17 -7.04 -9.39
CA ASP A 65 17.24 -6.53 -8.03
C ASP A 65 15.82 -6.30 -7.51
N LEU A 66 15.51 -6.80 -6.31
CA LEU A 66 14.20 -6.69 -5.69
C LEU A 66 14.15 -5.62 -4.59
N SER A 67 15.27 -4.93 -4.35
CA SER A 67 15.37 -3.92 -3.31
C SER A 67 14.37 -2.78 -3.55
N PRO A 68 13.66 -2.30 -2.52
CA PRO A 68 12.74 -1.18 -2.64
C PRO A 68 13.47 0.11 -3.07
N ALA A 69 12.76 1.00 -3.76
CA ALA A 69 13.25 2.37 -3.92
C ALA A 69 13.24 3.09 -2.57
N GLN A 70 14.28 3.88 -2.27
CA GLN A 70 14.35 4.65 -1.01
C GLN A 70 13.12 5.54 -0.80
N ASP A 71 12.57 6.08 -1.88
CA ASP A 71 11.38 6.93 -1.87
C ASP A 71 10.15 6.22 -1.27
N SER A 72 10.02 4.88 -1.41
CA SER A 72 8.86 4.14 -0.92
C SER A 72 8.81 4.07 0.62
N LEU A 73 9.99 4.04 1.27
CA LEU A 73 10.11 4.09 2.73
C LEU A 73 9.76 5.48 3.26
N ASP A 74 10.27 6.53 2.61
CA ASP A 74 9.98 7.91 3.00
C ASP A 74 8.47 8.22 2.85
N GLU A 75 7.86 7.70 1.80
CA GLU A 75 6.42 7.83 1.56
C GLU A 75 5.57 7.04 2.56
N ALA A 76 6.02 5.86 2.98
CA ALA A 76 5.38 5.09 4.05
C ALA A 76 5.38 5.86 5.38
N VAL A 77 6.52 6.48 5.72
CA VAL A 77 6.65 7.32 6.92
C VAL A 77 5.78 8.57 6.81
N GLU A 78 5.75 9.21 5.64
CA GLU A 78 4.90 10.38 5.39
C GLU A 78 3.41 10.04 5.50
N ALA A 79 2.99 8.88 4.97
CA ALA A 79 1.63 8.39 5.12
C ALA A 79 1.26 8.17 6.60
N LEU A 80 2.15 7.62 7.43
CA LEU A 80 1.91 7.52 8.87
C LEU A 80 1.83 8.88 9.57
N LYS A 81 2.68 9.83 9.21
CA LYS A 81 2.64 11.20 9.78
C LYS A 81 1.35 11.93 9.43
N ARG A 82 0.81 11.70 8.24
CA ARG A 82 -0.45 12.27 7.76
C ARG A 82 -1.67 11.52 8.27
N TYR A 83 -1.52 10.35 8.90
CA TYR A 83 -2.66 9.55 9.34
C TYR A 83 -3.55 10.37 10.29
N PRO A 84 -4.87 10.48 10.01
CA PRO A 84 -5.72 11.36 10.78
C PRO A 84 -5.89 10.87 12.22
N MET A 85 -5.59 11.75 13.19
CA MET A 85 -5.86 11.48 14.62
C MET A 85 -7.35 11.36 14.91
N ASN A 86 -8.19 12.01 14.11
CA ASN A 86 -9.63 11.90 14.21
C ASN A 86 -10.12 10.74 13.33
N LEU A 87 -10.53 9.65 13.99
CA LEU A 87 -11.02 8.44 13.32
C LEU A 87 -12.51 8.50 12.97
N ILE A 88 -13.20 9.62 13.18
CA ILE A 88 -14.60 9.78 12.79
C ILE A 88 -14.72 9.73 11.27
N ASN A 89 -15.68 8.92 10.81
CA ASN A 89 -16.01 8.73 9.42
C ASN A 89 -16.73 9.95 8.81
N TRP A 90 -15.99 11.03 8.59
CA TRP A 90 -16.48 12.21 7.90
C TRP A 90 -16.49 12.02 6.39
N LYS A 91 -17.58 12.43 5.75
CA LYS A 91 -17.66 12.48 4.29
C LYS A 91 -16.58 13.40 3.73
N GLN A 92 -15.82 12.88 2.79
CA GLN A 92 -14.82 13.60 2.01
C GLN A 92 -15.16 13.43 0.53
N THR A 93 -15.21 14.54 -0.20
CA THR A 93 -15.56 14.55 -1.63
C THR A 93 -14.40 15.19 -2.38
N ASN A 94 -13.66 14.41 -3.15
CA ASN A 94 -12.51 14.86 -3.91
C ASN A 94 -12.73 14.80 -5.43
N SER A 95 -13.80 14.17 -5.91
CA SER A 95 -14.10 14.00 -7.35
C SER A 95 -14.18 15.31 -8.14
N HIS A 96 -14.47 16.43 -7.46
CA HIS A 96 -14.55 17.77 -8.04
C HIS A 96 -13.19 18.45 -8.27
N ARG A 97 -12.09 17.85 -7.78
CA ARG A 97 -10.77 18.45 -7.86
C ARG A 97 -10.21 18.44 -9.28
N ILE A 98 -9.57 19.55 -9.65
CA ILE A 98 -8.98 19.73 -10.99
C ILE A 98 -7.59 19.12 -11.14
N ASP A 99 -6.93 18.75 -10.02
CA ASP A 99 -5.60 18.16 -9.97
C ASP A 99 -5.62 16.62 -9.93
N ILE A 100 -6.79 16.01 -10.13
CA ILE A 100 -6.99 14.56 -10.13
C ILE A 100 -7.23 14.05 -11.56
N ARG A 101 -6.61 12.91 -11.88
CA ARG A 101 -6.86 12.15 -13.10
C ARG A 101 -7.84 11.02 -12.78
N GLN A 102 -8.88 10.89 -13.60
CA GLN A 102 -9.83 9.78 -13.50
C GLN A 102 -9.17 8.48 -13.98
N LEU A 103 -9.54 7.37 -13.34
CA LEU A 103 -9.08 6.05 -13.76
C LEU A 103 -9.67 5.71 -15.14
N SER A 104 -8.86 5.11 -16.01
CA SER A 104 -9.35 4.70 -17.32
C SER A 104 -10.35 3.54 -17.15
N LYS A 105 -11.47 3.61 -17.87
CA LYS A 105 -12.49 2.55 -17.92
C LYS A 105 -11.95 1.19 -18.41
N LEU A 106 -10.76 1.18 -19.01
CA LEU A 106 -10.10 -0.02 -19.53
C LEU A 106 -9.26 -0.77 -18.48
N VAL A 107 -8.99 -0.16 -17.33
CA VAL A 107 -8.08 -0.70 -16.31
C VAL A 107 -8.83 -1.60 -15.32
N ARG A 108 -10.15 -1.49 -15.26
CA ARG A 108 -11.01 -2.26 -14.36
C ARG A 108 -12.23 -2.81 -15.09
N GLU A 109 -13.00 -3.66 -14.41
CA GLU A 109 -14.26 -4.17 -14.92
C GLU A 109 -15.23 -3.03 -15.27
N GLU A 110 -16.17 -3.31 -16.16
CA GLU A 110 -17.10 -2.30 -16.68
C GLU A 110 -17.91 -1.65 -15.55
N GLY A 111 -17.78 -0.33 -15.43
CA GLY A 111 -18.42 0.47 -14.38
C GLY A 111 -17.60 0.64 -13.10
N ASP A 112 -16.62 -0.23 -12.82
CA ASP A 112 -15.84 -0.16 -11.56
C ASP A 112 -14.84 1.00 -11.54
N ALA A 113 -14.44 1.53 -12.70
CA ALA A 113 -13.54 2.69 -12.76
C ALA A 113 -14.24 4.04 -12.48
N GLU A 114 -15.58 4.08 -12.42
CA GLU A 114 -16.31 5.33 -12.19
C GLU A 114 -16.17 5.81 -10.74
N GLY A 115 -15.90 7.11 -10.54
CA GLY A 115 -15.65 7.66 -9.20
C GLY A 115 -14.23 7.44 -8.67
N LYS A 116 -13.37 6.75 -9.43
CA LYS A 116 -11.99 6.42 -9.04
C LYS A 116 -10.96 7.26 -9.79
N GLY A 117 -9.84 7.54 -9.14
CA GLY A 117 -8.79 8.36 -9.72
C GLY A 117 -7.54 8.47 -8.87
N TYR A 118 -6.62 9.30 -9.32
CA TYR A 118 -5.30 9.45 -8.73
C TYR A 118 -4.70 10.82 -9.03
N ARG A 119 -3.70 11.22 -8.26
CA ARG A 119 -2.99 12.49 -8.44
C ARG A 119 -2.14 12.46 -9.71
N VAL A 120 -1.75 13.62 -10.23
CA VAL A 120 -0.86 13.72 -11.42
C VAL A 120 0.44 12.92 -11.27
N SER A 121 0.90 12.67 -10.04
CA SER A 121 2.05 11.82 -9.72
C SER A 121 1.87 10.33 -10.04
N GLY A 122 0.66 9.88 -10.39
CA GLY A 122 0.36 8.45 -10.57
C GLY A 122 -0.04 7.73 -9.28
N LYS A 123 -0.13 8.45 -8.16
CA LYS A 123 -0.36 7.89 -6.81
C LYS A 123 -1.74 8.27 -6.29
N VAL A 124 -2.30 7.44 -5.41
CA VAL A 124 -3.60 7.67 -4.78
C VAL A 124 -3.64 8.94 -3.94
N LEU A 125 -4.85 9.32 -3.50
CA LEU A 125 -5.02 10.40 -2.54
C LEU A 125 -4.30 10.08 -1.23
N PRO A 126 -3.65 11.05 -0.60
CA PRO A 126 -3.06 10.88 0.72
C PRO A 126 -4.07 10.43 1.77
N VAL A 127 -3.59 9.75 2.82
CA VAL A 127 -4.44 9.12 3.84
C VAL A 127 -5.29 10.11 4.66
N ASP A 128 -4.90 11.36 4.79
CA ASP A 128 -5.68 12.44 5.43
C ASP A 128 -6.78 13.02 4.53
N GLU A 129 -6.74 12.73 3.24
CA GLU A 129 -7.72 13.18 2.24
C GLU A 129 -8.73 12.09 1.88
N ARG A 130 -8.68 10.94 2.58
CA ARG A 130 -9.61 9.81 2.44
C ARG A 130 -10.01 9.24 3.81
N PHE A 131 -11.18 8.63 3.88
CA PHE A 131 -11.55 7.76 4.99
C PHE A 131 -11.02 6.35 4.75
N LEU A 132 -10.32 5.78 5.74
CA LEU A 132 -9.72 4.46 5.68
C LEU A 132 -10.14 3.63 6.90
N GLN A 133 -10.82 2.50 6.66
CA GLN A 133 -11.17 1.53 7.69
C GLN A 133 -10.14 0.39 7.74
N TYR A 134 -9.76 -0.10 6.56
CA TYR A 134 -8.82 -1.20 6.33
C TYR A 134 -7.91 -0.87 5.15
N TRP A 135 -6.72 -1.48 5.12
CA TRP A 135 -5.81 -1.34 3.98
C TRP A 135 -6.32 -2.06 2.71
N SER A 136 -7.30 -2.94 2.87
CA SER A 136 -8.04 -3.59 1.77
C SER A 136 -9.18 -2.75 1.18
N ASP A 137 -9.49 -1.58 1.75
CA ASP A 137 -10.44 -0.63 1.14
C ASP A 137 -9.86 -0.09 -0.17
N ASP A 138 -10.69 0.16 -1.18
CA ASP A 138 -10.22 0.64 -2.49
C ASP A 138 -9.59 2.05 -2.38
N PRO A 139 -8.25 2.17 -2.51
CA PRO A 139 -7.57 3.43 -2.25
C PRO A 139 -7.75 4.45 -3.39
N TRP A 140 -8.30 4.02 -4.52
CA TRP A 140 -8.53 4.84 -5.71
C TRP A 140 -9.87 5.57 -5.69
N GLU A 141 -10.77 5.23 -4.75
CA GLU A 141 -12.05 5.90 -4.57
C GLU A 141 -11.84 7.37 -4.18
N LEU A 142 -12.43 8.30 -4.95
CA LEU A 142 -12.21 9.74 -4.74
C LEU A 142 -13.12 10.31 -3.64
N ASP A 143 -14.35 9.82 -3.58
CA ASP A 143 -15.36 10.30 -2.64
C ASP A 143 -15.59 9.23 -1.57
N THR A 144 -15.05 9.46 -0.38
CA THR A 144 -15.05 8.48 0.70
C THR A 144 -15.78 9.00 1.93
N GLY A 145 -16.00 8.08 2.87
CA GLY A 145 -16.54 8.37 4.17
C GLY A 145 -18.06 8.58 4.23
N GLY A 146 -18.55 9.03 5.40
CA GLY A 146 -19.97 8.94 5.74
C GLY A 146 -20.51 10.10 6.58
N ASP A 147 -21.52 9.81 7.39
CA ASP A 147 -22.29 10.80 8.15
C ASP A 147 -21.69 11.14 9.54
N GLY A 148 -20.46 10.69 9.81
CA GLY A 148 -19.77 10.92 11.07
C GLY A 148 -20.26 10.06 12.24
N ARG A 149 -21.09 9.04 12.01
CA ARG A 149 -21.61 8.15 13.08
C ARG A 149 -20.78 6.89 13.32
N VAL A 150 -19.73 6.68 12.54
CA VAL A 150 -18.83 5.52 12.60
C VAL A 150 -17.41 5.98 12.94
N LEU A 151 -16.68 5.16 13.70
CA LEU A 151 -15.26 5.34 13.98
C LEU A 151 -14.45 4.28 13.23
N ALA A 152 -13.33 4.69 12.65
CA ALA A 152 -12.33 3.77 12.13
C ALA A 152 -11.66 2.98 13.26
N THR A 153 -11.18 1.78 12.94
CA THR A 153 -10.52 0.90 13.91
C THR A 153 -9.19 1.45 14.42
N GLY A 154 -8.51 2.29 13.62
CA GLY A 154 -7.12 2.69 13.86
C GLY A 154 -6.10 1.57 13.65
N MET A 155 -6.56 0.35 13.32
CA MET A 155 -5.71 -0.82 13.08
C MET A 155 -4.73 -0.59 11.93
N PRO A 156 -5.12 0.00 10.78
CA PRO A 156 -4.20 0.25 9.67
C PRO A 156 -2.95 1.05 10.08
N TYR A 157 -3.14 2.09 10.91
CA TYR A 157 -2.04 2.87 11.49
C TYR A 157 -1.13 2.01 12.37
N LEU A 158 -1.72 1.27 13.33
CA LEU A 158 -0.94 0.47 14.29
C LEU A 158 -0.13 -0.61 13.56
N LEU A 159 -0.72 -1.26 12.56
CA LEU A 159 -0.05 -2.30 11.79
C LEU A 159 1.17 -1.75 11.05
N GLY A 160 1.01 -0.65 10.31
CA GLY A 160 2.12 0.00 9.61
C GLY A 160 3.18 0.55 10.57
N TYR A 161 2.77 1.23 11.64
CA TYR A 161 3.66 1.83 12.63
C TYR A 161 4.53 0.79 13.34
N TYR A 162 3.92 -0.29 13.86
CA TYR A 162 4.69 -1.33 14.55
C TYR A 162 5.54 -2.16 13.60
N MET A 163 5.14 -2.31 12.33
CA MET A 163 5.99 -2.93 11.32
C MET A 163 7.25 -2.10 11.05
N GLY A 164 7.09 -0.77 10.93
CA GLY A 164 8.19 0.17 10.77
C GLY A 164 9.14 0.17 11.98
N LEU A 165 8.61 0.13 13.20
CA LEU A 165 9.42 0.02 14.42
C LEU A 165 10.15 -1.32 14.52
N TYR A 166 9.47 -2.44 14.25
CA TYR A 166 10.03 -3.78 14.39
C TYR A 166 11.26 -4.01 13.48
N HIS A 167 11.20 -3.48 12.25
CA HIS A 167 12.31 -3.58 11.29
C HIS A 167 13.29 -2.39 11.35
N GLY A 168 13.05 -1.41 12.22
CA GLY A 168 13.94 -0.27 12.44
C GLY A 168 13.90 0.81 11.35
N PHE A 169 12.86 0.82 10.51
CA PHE A 169 12.60 1.91 9.54
C PHE A 169 12.13 3.19 10.22
N ILE A 170 11.50 3.05 11.39
CA ILE A 170 11.11 4.16 12.26
C ILE A 170 11.94 4.05 13.54
N GLN A 171 12.49 5.18 14.00
CA GLN A 171 13.26 5.28 15.23
C GLN A 171 12.64 6.35 16.14
N ASP A 172 12.72 6.11 17.45
CA ASP A 172 12.28 7.03 18.51
C ASP A 172 13.22 8.24 18.68
#